data_AF-A0A938S318-F1
#
_entry.id   AF-A0A938S318-F1
#
_cell.length_a   1.000
_cell.length_b   1.000
_cell.length_c   1.000
_cell.angle_alpha   90.00
_cell.angle_beta   90.00
_cell.angle_gamma   90.00
#
_symmetry.space_group_name_H-M   'P 1'
#
loop_
_entity.id
_entity.type
_entity.pdbx_description
1 polymer ?
#
loop_
_entity_poly.entity_id
_entity_poly.type
_entity_poly.pdbx_seq_one_letter_code
_entity_poly.pdbx_strand_id
1 'polypeptide(L)'
;MKIVEQAEAKAPLATYAADVAQEPVIITVNGKPVAALVAIENADLETVSLSTNPAFLTLIERSRARHRAEGGLSGDEVRRRLGLSQT
;
A
#
# COMPACT_ATOMS: atom_id res chain seq x y z
N MET A 1 -14.38 -8.38 9.28
CA MET A 1 -13.35 -9.04 8.46
C MET A 1 -13.67 -10.52 8.40
N LYS A 2 -13.75 -11.11 7.21
CA LYS A 2 -14.03 -12.53 6.98
C LYS A 2 -12.72 -13.32 6.94
N ILE A 3 -12.66 -14.48 7.57
CA ILE A 3 -11.47 -15.36 7.57
C ILE A 3 -11.85 -16.68 6.89
N VAL A 4 -11.02 -17.14 5.97
CA VAL A 4 -11.22 -18.38 5.22
C VAL A 4 -9.92 -19.18 5.21
N GLU A 5 -9.98 -20.45 5.61
CA GLU A 5 -8.85 -21.36 5.48
C GLU A 5 -8.63 -21.72 4.01
N GLN A 6 -7.39 -21.71 3.54
CA GLN A 6 -7.06 -21.92 2.12
C GLN A 6 -7.62 -23.25 1.60
N ALA A 7 -7.61 -24.30 2.43
CA ALA A 7 -8.15 -25.62 2.07
C ALA A 7 -9.69 -25.61 1.86
N GLU A 8 -10.39 -24.64 2.44
CA GLU A 8 -11.84 -24.46 2.37
C GLU A 8 -12.24 -23.41 1.31
N ALA A 9 -11.27 -22.65 0.79
CA ALA A 9 -11.47 -21.60 -0.20
C ALA A 9 -11.72 -22.15 -1.62
N LYS A 10 -12.78 -22.95 -1.80
CA LYS A 10 -13.10 -23.68 -3.04
C LYS A 10 -14.02 -22.93 -4.00
N ALA A 11 -14.63 -21.83 -3.58
CA ALA A 11 -15.49 -21.04 -4.45
C ALA A 11 -14.65 -20.29 -5.50
N PRO A 12 -15.25 -19.87 -6.64
CA PRO A 12 -14.56 -19.02 -7.59
C PRO A 12 -14.10 -17.71 -6.95
N LEU A 13 -12.96 -17.17 -7.38
CA LEU A 13 -12.42 -15.89 -6.88
C LEU A 13 -13.45 -14.75 -6.97
N ALA A 14 -14.30 -14.74 -8.00
CA ALA A 14 -15.36 -13.75 -8.18
C ALA A 14 -16.35 -13.71 -7.00
N THR A 15 -16.63 -14.86 -6.35
CA THR A 15 -17.50 -14.91 -5.18
C THR A 15 -16.85 -14.19 -3.99
N TYR A 16 -15.57 -14.47 -3.73
CA TYR A 16 -14.84 -13.78 -2.67
C TYR A 16 -14.67 -12.29 -2.96
N ALA A 17 -14.46 -11.91 -4.22
CA ALA A 17 -14.35 -10.51 -4.62
C ALA A 17 -15.65 -9.72 -4.42
N ALA A 18 -16.82 -10.35 -4.59
CA ALA A 18 -18.11 -9.72 -4.28
C ALA A 18 -18.28 -9.47 -2.77
N ASP A 19 -17.84 -10.41 -1.92
CA ASP A 19 -17.90 -10.27 -0.45
C ASP A 19 -16.98 -9.14 0.07
N VAL A 20 -15.86 -8.91 -0.62
CA VAL A 20 -14.83 -7.92 -0.24
C VAL A 20 -15.34 -6.50 -0.22
N ALA A 21 -16.40 -6.19 -0.99
CA ALA A 21 -17.05 -4.89 -1.00
C ALA A 21 -17.71 -4.54 0.34
N GLN A 22 -17.86 -5.48 1.28
CA GLN A 22 -18.41 -5.22 2.62
C GLN A 22 -17.32 -5.27 3.69
N GLU A 23 -16.38 -6.21 3.57
CA GLU A 23 -15.27 -6.38 4.50
C GLU A 23 -14.09 -7.12 3.87
N PRO A 24 -12.85 -6.87 4.31
CA PRO A 24 -11.69 -7.64 3.83
C PRO A 24 -11.85 -9.15 4.09
N VAL A 25 -11.38 -9.95 3.14
CA VAL A 25 -11.29 -11.41 3.26
C VAL A 25 -9.83 -11.79 3.51
N ILE A 26 -9.57 -12.47 4.60
CA ILE A 26 -8.24 -12.98 4.97
C ILE A 26 -8.18 -14.47 4.69
N ILE A 27 -7.13 -14.88 3.97
CA ILE A 27 -6.85 -16.27 3.67
C ILE A 27 -5.80 -16.77 4.66
N THR A 28 -6.08 -17.88 5.33
CA THR A 28 -5.17 -18.52 6.29
C THR A 28 -4.66 -19.87 5.81
N VAL A 29 -3.50 -20.29 6.32
CA VAL A 29 -2.96 -21.66 6.22
C VAL A 29 -2.63 -22.13 7.63
N ASN A 30 -3.29 -23.20 8.08
CA ASN A 30 -3.22 -23.70 9.46
C ASN A 30 -3.48 -22.57 10.48
N GLY A 31 -4.47 -21.72 10.21
CA GLY A 31 -4.83 -20.59 11.07
C GLY A 31 -3.87 -19.38 11.02
N LYS A 32 -2.80 -19.42 10.21
CA LYS A 32 -1.89 -18.28 10.02
C LYS A 32 -2.29 -17.47 8.77
N PRO A 33 -2.48 -16.14 8.86
CA PRO A 33 -2.76 -15.32 7.68
C PRO A 33 -1.63 -15.39 6.66
N VAL A 34 -1.98 -15.61 5.39
CA VAL A 34 -1.01 -15.68 4.27
C VAL A 34 -1.33 -14.72 3.14
N ALA A 35 -2.59 -14.32 2.99
CA ALA A 35 -3.02 -13.36 1.99
C ALA A 35 -4.28 -12.61 2.45
N ALA A 36 -4.53 -11.47 1.82
CA ALA A 36 -5.74 -10.67 2.03
C ALA A 36 -6.29 -10.24 0.68
N LEU A 37 -7.61 -10.28 0.54
CA LEU A 37 -8.35 -9.63 -0.52
C LEU A 37 -9.03 -8.41 0.11
N VAL A 38 -8.67 -7.23 -0.39
CA VAL A 38 -9.13 -5.94 0.13
C VAL A 38 -9.84 -5.19 -0.99
N ALA A 39 -10.89 -4.46 -0.62
CA ALA A 39 -11.54 -3.58 -1.57
C ALA A 39 -10.56 -2.45 -1.90
N ILE A 40 -10.45 -2.15 -3.19
CA ILE A 40 -9.71 -0.98 -3.65
C ILE A 40 -10.70 0.17 -3.65
N GLU A 41 -10.91 0.77 -2.47
CA GLU A 41 -11.73 1.97 -2.29
C GLU A 41 -10.82 3.18 -2.10
N ASN A 42 -10.99 4.20 -2.95
CA ASN A 42 -10.19 5.44 -2.89
C ASN A 42 -8.66 5.24 -2.96
N ALA A 43 -8.22 4.10 -3.50
CA ALA A 43 -6.82 3.78 -3.75
C ALA A 43 -6.64 3.46 -5.24
N ASP A 44 -5.51 3.87 -5.80
CA ASP A 44 -5.06 3.41 -7.11
C ASP A 44 -4.19 2.15 -6.97
N LEU A 45 -3.84 1.54 -8.12
CA LEU A 45 -2.99 0.35 -8.13
C LEU A 45 -1.61 0.64 -7.53
N GLU A 46 -1.10 1.85 -7.75
CA GLU A 46 0.15 2.34 -7.22
C GLU A 46 0.13 2.35 -5.69
N THR A 47 -0.95 2.84 -5.07
CA THR A 47 -1.11 2.86 -3.62
C THR A 47 -1.07 1.46 -3.03
N VAL A 48 -1.79 0.51 -3.64
CA VAL A 48 -1.80 -0.90 -3.19
C VAL A 48 -0.40 -1.53 -3.36
N SER A 49 0.25 -1.29 -4.50
CA SER A 49 1.59 -1.83 -4.77
C SER A 49 2.66 -1.26 -3.84
N LEU A 50 2.64 0.05 -3.59
CA LEU A 50 3.67 0.73 -2.81
C LEU A 50 3.49 0.55 -1.30
N SER A 51 2.23 0.49 -0.82
CA SER A 51 1.93 0.28 0.61
C SER A 51 2.39 -1.09 1.14
N THR A 52 2.61 -2.06 0.25
CA THR A 52 3.07 -3.41 0.60
C THR A 52 4.52 -3.68 0.19
N ASN A 53 5.21 -2.73 -0.45
CA ASN A 53 6.58 -2.89 -0.91
C ASN A 53 7.61 -2.54 0.20
N PRO A 54 8.38 -3.51 0.74
CA PRO A 54 9.28 -3.26 1.87
C PRO A 54 10.39 -2.24 1.58
N ALA A 55 10.91 -2.22 0.34
CA ALA A 55 11.97 -1.30 -0.06
C ALA A 55 11.43 0.14 -0.14
N PHE A 56 10.21 0.31 -0.68
CA PHE A 56 9.56 1.61 -0.73
C PHE A 56 9.23 2.13 0.68
N LEU A 57 8.67 1.28 1.55
CA LEU A 57 8.39 1.62 2.94
C LEU A 57 9.67 2.08 3.68
N THR A 58 10.77 1.35 3.50
CA THR A 58 12.07 1.72 4.08
C THR A 58 12.56 3.08 3.59
N LEU A 59 12.44 3.32 2.27
CA LEU A 59 12.83 4.59 1.65
C LEU A 59 12.00 5.77 2.21
N ILE A 60 10.69 5.59 2.31
CA ILE A 60 9.77 6.62 2.79
C ILE A 60 10.00 6.91 4.28
N GLU A 61 10.20 5.89 5.12
CA GLU A 61 10.48 6.12 6.54
C GLU A 61 11.80 6.87 6.75
N ARG A 62 12.85 6.52 6.00
CA ARG A 62 14.10 7.27 6.00
C ARG A 62 13.88 8.73 5.58
N SER A 63 13.10 8.96 4.51
CA SER A 63 12.80 10.31 4.03
C SER A 63 12.01 11.13 5.06
N ARG A 64 11.01 10.52 5.71
CA ARG A 64 10.21 11.14 6.77
C ARG A 64 11.07 11.48 7.98
N ALA A 65 11.95 10.57 8.40
CA ALA A 65 12.89 10.82 9.51
C ALA A 65 13.80 12.02 9.21
N ARG A 66 14.42 12.05 8.02
CA ARG A 66 15.23 13.19 7.57
C ARG A 66 14.43 14.49 7.55
N HIS A 67 13.22 14.48 6.99
CA HIS A 67 12.37 15.67 6.92
C HIS A 67 11.99 16.21 8.30
N ARG A 68 11.76 15.33 9.29
CA ARG A 68 11.51 15.77 10.67
C ARG A 68 12.74 16.43 11.32
N ALA A 69 13.95 15.95 11.00
CA ALA A 69 15.20 16.44 11.57
C ALA A 69 15.74 17.71 10.88
N GLU A 70 15.67 17.75 9.55
CA GLU A 70 16.33 18.77 8.71
C GLU A 70 15.33 19.74 8.07
N GLY A 71 14.04 19.42 8.08
CA GLY A 71 13.01 20.15 7.34
C GLY A 71 12.91 19.72 5.87
N GLY A 72 12.04 20.42 5.14
CA GLY A 72 11.82 20.24 3.70
C GLY A 72 12.57 21.26 2.86
N LEU A 73 12.54 21.08 1.54
CA LEU A 73 12.98 22.07 0.57
C LEU A 73 11.75 22.79 0.01
N SER A 74 11.85 24.12 -0.17
CA SER A 74 10.81 24.87 -0.89
C SER A 74 10.80 24.48 -2.38
N GLY A 75 9.68 24.72 -3.07
CA GLY A 75 9.61 24.48 -4.51
C GLY A 75 10.65 25.27 -5.30
N ASP A 76 10.95 26.50 -4.87
CA ASP A 76 11.94 27.36 -5.54
C ASP A 76 13.37 26.85 -5.31
N GLU A 77 13.65 26.37 -4.10
CA GLU A 77 14.93 25.72 -3.77
C GLU A 77 15.15 24.47 -4.62
N VAL A 78 14.12 23.62 -4.76
CA VAL A 78 14.17 22.41 -5.60
C VAL A 78 14.42 22.80 -7.06
N ARG A 79 13.69 23.78 -7.61
CA ARG A 79 13.89 24.25 -8.98
C ARG A 79 15.29 24.78 -9.21
N ARG A 80 15.82 25.59 -8.27
CA ARG A 80 17.19 26.11 -8.36
C ARG A 80 18.24 25.00 -8.41
N ARG A 81 18.10 23.98 -7.56
CA ARG A 81 19.02 22.82 -7.56
C ARG A 81 18.94 21.98 -8.84
N LEU A 82 17.78 21.95 -9.48
CA LEU A 82 17.55 21.25 -10.75
C LEU A 82 17.85 22.10 -11.99
N GLY A 83 18.27 23.36 -11.84
CA GLY A 83 18.50 24.27 -12.97
C GLY A 83 17.22 24.73 -13.67
N LEU A 84 16.08 24.70 -12.98
CA LEU A 84 14.74 25.04 -13.47
C LEU A 84 14.24 26.39 -12.97
N SER A 85 15.13 27.25 -12.48
CA SER A 85 14.77 28.63 -12.12
C SER A 85 14.37 29.37 -13.39
N GLN A 86 13.08 29.70 -13.51
CA GLN A 86 12.59 30.62 -14.54
C GLN A 86 13.37 31.94 -14.42
N THR A 87 13.69 32.54 -15.57
CA THR A 87 14.23 33.91 -15.67
C THR A 87 13.21 34.91 -15.17
#